data_AF-A0A1P8F852-F1
#
_entry.id   AF-A0A1P8F852-F1
#
_cell.length_a   1.000
_cell.length_b   1.000
_cell.length_c   1.000
_cell.angle_alpha   90.00
_cell.angle_beta   90.00
_cell.angle_gamma   90.00
#
_symmetry.space_group_name_H-M   'P 1'
#
loop_
_entity.id
_entity.type
_entity.pdbx_description
1 polymer ?
#
loop_
_entity_poly.entity_id
_entity_poly.type
_entity_poly.pdbx_seq_one_letter_code
_entity_poly.pdbx_strand_id
1 'polypeptide(L)'
;MKRFLTHIGNARKGFTLVELLVAISIAVVIGIALATTVFQLFVISARSDSQMEAVRQVQIAGRWISDDTQRAESALPDTPVGSLVTLSWKDLSGHTTYTVVYTIVNGDLWRAYSENNHQVSNVIVAKYLDSTQTSFTLDSVGVTFIATVTVGDITQSHTYTILSRLYTPA
;
A
#
# COMPACT_ATOMS: atom_id res chain seq x y z
N MET A 1 21.17 -69.93 50.73
CA MET A 1 21.45 -68.67 50.00
C MET A 1 20.12 -67.99 49.70
N LYS A 2 19.83 -66.91 50.43
CA LYS A 2 18.56 -66.19 50.45
C LYS A 2 18.61 -65.00 49.49
N ARG A 3 17.51 -64.82 48.75
CA ARG A 3 16.94 -63.52 48.31
C ARG A 3 17.73 -62.68 47.31
N PHE A 4 17.31 -62.71 46.04
CA PHE A 4 17.64 -61.67 45.06
C PHE A 4 16.50 -61.29 44.10
N LEU A 5 15.24 -61.53 44.46
CA LEU A 5 14.10 -61.17 43.62
C LEU A 5 12.94 -60.66 44.47
N THR A 6 12.93 -59.37 44.82
CA THR A 6 11.70 -58.56 44.97
C THR A 6 12.03 -57.12 45.38
N HIS A 7 12.11 -56.24 44.39
CA HIS A 7 11.77 -54.83 44.59
C HIS A 7 11.24 -54.20 43.30
N ILE A 8 10.16 -54.79 42.76
CA ILE A 8 9.19 -54.03 41.99
C ILE A 8 8.07 -53.70 42.97
N GLY A 9 8.38 -52.77 43.88
CA GLY A 9 7.39 -52.15 44.73
C GLY A 9 6.50 -51.28 43.85
N ASN A 10 5.25 -51.70 43.68
CA ASN A 10 4.18 -50.96 43.04
C ASN A 10 4.05 -49.54 43.63
N ALA A 11 4.71 -48.55 43.05
CA ALA A 11 4.42 -47.15 43.32
C ALA A 11 3.18 -46.73 42.50
N ARG A 12 1.99 -47.24 42.86
CA ARG A 12 0.74 -46.62 42.41
C ARG A 12 0.52 -45.35 43.23
N LYS A 13 1.25 -44.28 42.87
CA LYS A 13 0.96 -42.92 43.37
C LYS A 13 -0.21 -42.39 42.54
N GLY A 14 -1.41 -42.39 43.12
CA GLY A 14 -2.56 -41.71 42.52
C GLY A 14 -2.31 -40.19 42.51
N PHE A 15 -2.72 -39.51 41.44
CA PHE A 15 -2.65 -38.06 41.35
C PHE A 15 -3.47 -37.42 42.48
N THR A 16 -2.89 -36.43 43.16
CA THR A 16 -3.65 -35.65 44.15
C THR A 16 -4.53 -34.62 43.44
N LEU A 17 -5.67 -34.25 44.05
CA LEU A 17 -6.59 -33.26 43.47
C LEU A 17 -5.89 -31.90 43.26
N VAL A 18 -4.98 -31.53 44.16
CA VAL A 18 -4.17 -30.31 44.06
C VAL A 18 -3.22 -30.36 42.87
N GLU A 19 -2.56 -31.49 42.65
CA GLU A 19 -1.64 -31.68 41.51
C GLU A 19 -2.37 -31.58 40.17
N LEU A 20 -3.58 -32.12 40.07
CA LEU A 20 -4.43 -31.98 38.88
C LEU A 20 -4.83 -30.52 38.64
N LEU A 21 -5.22 -29.80 39.70
CA LEU A 21 -5.63 -28.40 39.59
C LEU A 21 -4.47 -27.50 39.16
N VAL A 22 -3.27 -27.75 39.69
CA VAL A 22 -2.04 -27.05 39.27
C VAL A 22 -1.71 -27.39 37.83
N ALA A 23 -1.80 -28.65 37.42
CA ALA A 23 -1.54 -29.07 36.05
C ALA A 23 -2.49 -28.42 35.03
N ILE A 24 -3.80 -28.37 35.33
CA ILE A 24 -4.79 -27.69 34.49
C ILE A 24 -4.51 -26.19 34.42
N SER A 25 -4.17 -25.56 35.55
CA SER A 25 -3.87 -24.13 35.59
C SER A 25 -2.67 -23.78 34.71
N ILE A 26 -1.59 -24.58 34.79
CA ILE A 26 -0.41 -24.43 33.94
C ILE A 26 -0.79 -24.66 32.47
N ALA A 27 -1.58 -25.68 32.16
CA ALA A 27 -2.03 -25.98 30.80
C ALA A 27 -2.85 -24.84 30.19
N VAL A 28 -3.73 -24.20 30.97
CA VAL A 28 -4.50 -23.03 30.51
C VAL A 28 -3.59 -21.85 30.20
N VAL A 29 -2.64 -21.54 31.09
CA VAL A 29 -1.70 -20.43 30.87
C VAL A 29 -0.85 -20.66 29.63
N ILE A 30 -0.34 -21.88 29.44
CA ILE A 30 0.41 -22.26 28.23
C ILE A 30 -0.50 -22.18 26.99
N GLY A 31 -1.74 -22.65 27.09
CA GLY A 31 -2.71 -22.58 26.00
C GLY A 31 -2.99 -21.15 25.53
N ILE A 32 -3.16 -20.22 26.46
CA ILE A 32 -3.33 -18.79 26.15
C ILE A 32 -2.08 -18.25 25.47
N ALA A 33 -0.89 -18.52 26.01
CA ALA A 33 0.36 -18.06 25.41
C ALA A 33 0.51 -18.55 23.95
N LEU A 34 0.27 -19.84 23.69
CA LEU A 34 0.33 -20.40 22.34
C LEU A 34 -0.72 -19.80 21.41
N ALA A 35 -1.97 -19.62 21.88
CA ALA A 35 -3.03 -19.01 21.09
C ALA A 35 -2.70 -17.55 20.72
N THR A 36 -2.13 -16.78 21.64
CA THR A 36 -1.71 -15.39 21.35
C THR A 36 -0.60 -15.32 20.31
N THR A 37 0.40 -16.22 20.37
CA THR A 37 1.48 -16.27 19.38
C THR A 37 0.95 -16.60 17.98
N VAL A 38 0.03 -17.56 17.88
CA VAL A 38 -0.61 -17.90 16.60
C VAL A 38 -1.42 -16.73 16.05
N PHE A 39 -2.20 -16.05 16.90
CA PHE A 39 -2.96 -14.87 16.50
C PHE A 39 -2.04 -13.74 16.02
N GLN A 40 -0.92 -13.51 16.70
CA GLN A 40 0.08 -12.52 16.30
C GLN A 40 0.65 -12.77 14.91
N LEU A 41 0.89 -14.04 14.52
CA LEU A 41 1.39 -14.36 13.18
C LEU A 41 0.42 -13.89 12.08
N PHE A 42 -0.89 -14.10 12.26
CA PHE A 42 -1.90 -13.66 11.29
C PHE A 42 -2.02 -12.13 11.21
N VAL A 43 -1.92 -11.43 12.34
CA VAL A 43 -1.97 -9.97 12.37
C VAL A 43 -0.72 -9.36 11.71
N ILE A 44 0.46 -9.90 11.98
CA ILE A 44 1.72 -9.43 11.40
C ILE A 44 1.72 -9.66 9.87
N SER A 45 1.24 -10.81 9.39
CA SER A 45 1.16 -11.06 7.95
C SER A 45 0.22 -10.08 7.25
N ALA A 46 -0.99 -9.87 7.79
CA ALA A 46 -1.96 -8.93 7.22
C ALA A 46 -1.43 -7.48 7.18
N ARG A 47 -0.70 -7.08 8.22
CA ARG A 47 -0.05 -5.77 8.25
C ARG A 47 1.09 -5.66 7.24
N SER A 48 1.91 -6.69 7.10
CA SER A 48 3.00 -6.73 6.11
C SER A 48 2.46 -6.67 4.68
N ASP A 49 1.37 -7.38 4.40
CA ASP A 49 0.73 -7.36 3.08
C ASP A 49 0.15 -5.97 2.76
N SER A 50 -0.53 -5.35 3.74
CA SER A 50 -1.06 -3.98 3.60
C SER A 50 0.06 -2.95 3.39
N GLN A 51 1.19 -3.10 4.08
CA GLN A 51 2.38 -2.28 3.90
C GLN A 51 2.97 -2.42 2.49
N MET A 52 3.14 -3.66 2.02
CA MET A 52 3.67 -3.92 0.68
C MET A 52 2.75 -3.35 -0.41
N GLU A 53 1.44 -3.52 -0.26
CA GLU A 53 0.47 -3.00 -1.21
C GLU A 53 0.44 -1.46 -1.20
N ALA A 54 0.44 -0.82 -0.03
CA ALA A 54 0.49 0.65 0.06
C ALA A 54 1.74 1.22 -0.63
N VAL A 55 2.92 0.64 -0.38
CA VAL A 55 4.17 1.03 -1.06
C VAL A 55 4.07 0.84 -2.56
N ARG A 56 3.55 -0.32 -3.00
CA ARG A 56 3.39 -0.63 -4.42
C ARG A 56 2.45 0.37 -5.12
N GLN A 57 1.33 0.72 -4.51
CA GLN A 57 0.37 1.66 -5.09
C GLN A 57 0.95 3.07 -5.23
N VAL A 58 1.68 3.54 -4.22
CA VAL A 58 2.41 4.82 -4.28
C VAL A 58 3.41 4.82 -5.44
N GLN A 59 4.18 3.74 -5.59
CA GLN A 59 5.15 3.59 -6.68
C GLN A 59 4.51 3.55 -8.07
N ILE A 60 3.37 2.85 -8.21
CA ILE A 60 2.64 2.79 -9.47
C ILE A 60 2.09 4.17 -9.83
N ALA A 61 1.45 4.86 -8.88
CA ALA A 61 0.95 6.23 -9.10
C ALA A 61 2.08 7.18 -9.52
N GLY A 62 3.19 7.15 -8.79
CA GLY A 62 4.37 7.97 -9.08
C GLY A 62 4.97 7.70 -10.45
N ARG A 63 5.10 6.43 -10.85
CA ARG A 63 5.61 6.06 -12.18
C ARG A 63 4.72 6.61 -13.29
N TRP A 64 3.41 6.36 -13.23
CA TRP A 64 2.49 6.82 -14.27
C TRP A 64 2.51 8.34 -14.42
N ILE A 65 2.40 9.07 -13.32
CA ILE A 65 2.42 10.54 -13.36
C ILE A 65 3.78 11.05 -13.83
N SER A 66 4.89 10.46 -13.37
CA SER A 66 6.23 10.88 -13.80
C SER A 66 6.44 10.68 -15.30
N ASP A 67 6.08 9.51 -15.83
CA ASP A 67 6.27 9.16 -17.24
C ASP A 67 5.46 10.10 -18.15
N ASP A 68 4.21 10.41 -17.81
CA ASP A 68 3.40 11.35 -18.58
C ASP A 68 3.84 12.81 -18.38
N THR A 69 4.26 13.19 -17.18
CA THR A 69 4.75 14.56 -16.89
C THR A 69 6.04 14.87 -17.65
N GLN A 70 6.94 13.89 -17.83
CA GLN A 70 8.16 14.08 -18.61
C GLN A 70 7.88 14.29 -20.11
N ARG A 71 6.75 13.76 -20.60
CA ARG A 71 6.31 13.97 -21.99
C ARG A 71 5.52 15.25 -22.15
N ALA A 72 4.87 15.70 -21.09
CA ALA A 72 4.00 16.86 -21.08
C ALA A 72 4.74 18.13 -21.50
N GLU A 73 4.14 18.84 -22.44
CA GLU A 73 4.49 20.21 -22.82
C GLU A 73 3.61 21.24 -22.11
N SER A 74 2.49 20.81 -21.54
CA SER A 74 1.67 21.60 -20.61
C SER A 74 1.18 20.74 -19.44
N ALA A 75 1.12 21.32 -18.24
CA ALA A 75 0.44 20.74 -17.08
C ALA A 75 -0.50 21.78 -16.47
N LEU A 76 -1.77 21.40 -16.30
CA LEU A 76 -2.84 22.23 -15.75
C LEU A 76 -3.43 21.50 -14.54
N PRO A 77 -2.98 21.81 -13.32
CA PRO A 77 -3.58 21.28 -12.10
C PRO A 77 -5.07 21.64 -11.99
N ASP A 78 -5.86 20.76 -11.37
CA ASP A 78 -7.30 20.98 -11.09
C ASP A 78 -8.13 21.43 -12.32
N THR A 79 -7.75 20.93 -13.49
CA THR A 79 -8.44 21.20 -14.75
C THR A 79 -8.76 19.87 -15.40
N PRO A 80 -10.02 19.52 -15.71
CA PRO A 80 -11.23 20.17 -15.20
C PRO A 80 -11.30 20.10 -13.66
N VAL A 81 -12.13 20.96 -13.05
CA VAL A 81 -12.29 21.01 -11.58
C VAL A 81 -12.59 19.62 -11.01
N GLY A 82 -11.86 19.24 -9.96
CA GLY A 82 -11.92 17.94 -9.33
C GLY A 82 -10.99 16.89 -9.95
N SER A 83 -10.27 17.23 -11.02
CA SER A 83 -9.12 16.45 -11.47
C SER A 83 -7.89 16.77 -10.60
N LEU A 84 -6.93 15.86 -10.58
CA LEU A 84 -5.63 16.12 -10.00
C LEU A 84 -4.80 17.01 -10.94
N VAL A 85 -4.72 16.62 -12.21
CA VAL A 85 -3.97 17.35 -13.24
C VAL A 85 -4.41 16.93 -14.64
N THR A 86 -4.39 17.88 -15.58
CA THR A 86 -4.38 17.61 -17.02
C THR A 86 -2.99 17.85 -17.58
N LEU A 87 -2.45 16.85 -18.28
CA LEU A 87 -1.18 16.91 -19.01
C LEU A 87 -1.46 16.89 -20.50
N SER A 88 -0.75 17.71 -21.28
CA SER A 88 -0.87 17.69 -22.74
C SER A 88 0.48 17.80 -23.43
N TRP A 89 0.60 17.17 -24.59
CA TRP A 89 1.78 17.25 -25.46
C TRP A 89 1.39 16.99 -26.90
N LYS A 90 2.22 17.44 -27.84
CA LYS A 90 2.05 17.12 -29.26
C LYS A 90 2.99 16.03 -29.72
N ASP A 91 2.59 15.33 -30.77
CA ASP A 91 3.50 14.46 -31.50
C ASP A 91 4.61 15.28 -32.19
N LEU A 92 5.66 14.60 -32.66
CA LEU A 92 6.79 15.28 -33.33
C LEU A 92 6.37 16.06 -34.58
N SER A 93 5.27 15.66 -35.25
CA SER A 93 4.77 16.37 -36.42
C SER A 93 3.88 17.57 -36.07
N GLY A 94 3.46 17.71 -34.81
CA GLY A 94 2.57 18.76 -34.33
C GLY A 94 1.09 18.60 -34.71
N HIS A 95 0.72 17.50 -35.38
CA HIS A 95 -0.64 17.25 -35.88
C HIS A 95 -1.53 16.56 -34.84
N THR A 96 -0.95 15.74 -33.97
CA THR A 96 -1.70 15.01 -32.95
C THR A 96 -1.44 15.62 -31.59
N THR A 97 -2.51 16.03 -30.92
CA THR A 97 -2.47 16.46 -29.53
C THR A 97 -2.89 15.31 -28.64
N TYR A 98 -2.02 14.96 -27.70
CA TYR A 98 -2.28 13.98 -26.65
C TYR A 98 -2.68 14.72 -25.39
N THR A 99 -3.68 14.18 -24.69
CA THR A 99 -4.15 14.73 -23.42
C THR A 99 -4.40 13.62 -22.43
N VAL A 100 -3.88 13.78 -21.22
CA VAL A 100 -4.12 12.87 -20.09
C VAL A 100 -4.73 13.65 -18.96
N VAL A 101 -5.87 13.17 -18.45
CA VAL A 101 -6.52 13.70 -17.25
C VAL A 101 -6.41 12.67 -16.15
N TYR A 102 -5.82 13.07 -15.03
CA TYR A 102 -5.76 12.27 -13.81
C TYR A 102 -6.84 12.71 -12.84
N THR A 103 -7.62 11.76 -12.33
CA THR A 103 -8.70 12.05 -11.37
C THR A 103 -8.70 10.99 -10.28
N ILE A 104 -8.86 11.41 -9.02
CA ILE A 104 -9.01 10.48 -7.89
C ILE A 104 -10.49 10.34 -7.59
N VAL A 105 -11.04 9.14 -7.75
CA VAL A 105 -12.44 8.83 -7.48
C VAL A 105 -12.50 7.62 -6.56
N ASN A 106 -13.06 7.79 -5.35
CA ASN A 106 -13.16 6.72 -4.34
C ASN A 106 -11.80 6.06 -4.03
N GLY A 107 -10.72 6.84 -4.08
CA GLY A 107 -9.34 6.38 -3.87
C GLY A 107 -8.69 5.67 -5.06
N ASP A 108 -9.40 5.49 -6.17
CA ASP A 108 -8.81 5.02 -7.41
C ASP A 108 -8.30 6.20 -8.22
N LEU A 109 -7.04 6.15 -8.64
CA LEU A 109 -6.45 7.08 -9.59
C LEU A 109 -6.80 6.64 -11.00
N TRP A 110 -7.70 7.38 -11.62
CA TRP A 110 -8.09 7.21 -13.02
C TRP A 110 -7.15 8.00 -13.93
N ARG A 111 -6.83 7.40 -15.07
CA ARG A 111 -6.09 8.02 -16.17
C ARG A 111 -6.95 7.97 -17.43
N ALA A 112 -7.51 9.10 -17.82
CA ALA A 112 -8.22 9.26 -19.09
C ALA A 112 -7.25 9.80 -20.13
N TYR A 113 -7.02 9.06 -21.21
CA TYR A 113 -6.10 9.42 -22.30
C TYR A 113 -6.88 9.64 -23.60
N SER A 114 -6.59 10.76 -24.25
CA SER A 114 -7.26 11.22 -25.45
C SER A 114 -6.26 11.62 -26.53
N GLU A 115 -6.66 11.41 -27.78
CA GLU A 115 -5.95 11.83 -28.99
C GLU A 115 -6.85 12.78 -29.77
N ASN A 116 -6.39 14.01 -30.02
CA ASN A 116 -7.17 15.05 -30.69
C ASN A 116 -8.57 15.23 -30.07
N ASN A 117 -8.66 15.23 -28.74
CA ASN A 117 -9.89 15.30 -27.94
C ASN A 117 -10.83 14.09 -28.04
N HIS A 118 -10.42 13.00 -28.69
CA HIS A 118 -11.14 11.74 -28.67
C HIS A 118 -10.57 10.82 -27.59
N GLN A 119 -11.38 10.42 -26.62
CA GLN A 119 -10.94 9.51 -25.57
C GLN A 119 -10.60 8.14 -26.16
N VAL A 120 -9.33 7.75 -26.01
CA VAL A 120 -8.79 6.47 -26.48
C VAL A 120 -8.82 5.44 -25.35
N SER A 121 -8.56 5.85 -24.11
CA SER A 121 -8.64 4.96 -22.95
C SER A 121 -9.02 5.70 -21.68
N ASN A 122 -9.62 4.97 -20.74
CA ASN A 122 -9.89 5.44 -19.39
C ASN A 122 -9.70 4.25 -18.43
N VAL A 123 -8.63 4.27 -17.64
CA VAL A 123 -8.20 3.12 -16.84
C VAL A 123 -7.83 3.53 -15.43
N ILE A 124 -8.04 2.63 -14.47
CA ILE A 124 -7.51 2.77 -13.11
C ILE A 124 -6.03 2.40 -13.16
N VAL A 125 -5.17 3.31 -12.75
CA VAL A 125 -3.72 3.09 -12.72
C VAL A 125 -3.19 2.81 -11.32
N ALA A 126 -3.82 3.35 -10.28
CA ALA A 126 -3.45 3.09 -8.89
C ALA A 126 -4.69 3.14 -7.98
N LYS A 127 -4.58 2.57 -6.78
CA LYS A 127 -5.69 2.42 -5.84
C LYS A 127 -5.34 2.90 -4.44
N TYR A 128 -6.38 3.13 -3.64
CA TYR A 128 -6.32 3.51 -2.23
C TYR A 128 -5.65 4.86 -1.96
N LEU A 129 -5.63 5.76 -2.94
CA LEU A 129 -5.12 7.11 -2.77
C LEU A 129 -6.05 7.92 -1.85
N ASP A 130 -5.46 8.68 -0.94
CA ASP A 130 -6.16 9.69 -0.17
C ASP A 130 -6.23 10.97 -1.02
N SER A 131 -7.43 11.34 -1.48
CA SER A 131 -7.64 12.53 -2.31
C SER A 131 -7.37 13.85 -1.59
N THR A 132 -7.34 13.86 -0.25
CA THR A 132 -7.08 15.05 0.55
C THR A 132 -5.59 15.26 0.82
N GLN A 133 -4.80 14.18 0.77
CA GLN A 133 -3.36 14.20 1.04
C GLN A 133 -2.51 13.94 -0.22
N THR A 134 -3.13 13.54 -1.32
CA THR A 134 -2.48 13.43 -2.63
C THR A 134 -2.58 14.77 -3.34
N SER A 135 -1.45 15.28 -3.83
CA SER A 135 -1.42 16.58 -4.50
C SER A 135 -0.44 16.60 -5.67
N PHE A 136 -0.73 17.46 -6.63
CA PHE A 136 0.14 17.76 -7.76
C PHE A 136 0.32 19.28 -7.83
N THR A 137 1.56 19.73 -7.72
CA THR A 137 1.89 21.16 -7.78
C THR A 137 2.94 21.40 -8.85
N LEU A 138 2.69 22.42 -9.66
CA LEU A 138 3.63 22.93 -10.65
C LEU A 138 4.25 24.22 -10.11
N ASP A 139 5.58 24.31 -10.12
CA ASP A 139 6.32 25.52 -9.77
C ASP A 139 7.29 25.93 -10.91
N SER A 140 8.11 26.96 -10.68
CA SER A 140 9.07 27.47 -11.68
C SER A 140 10.27 26.55 -11.93
N VAL A 141 10.46 25.51 -11.11
CA VAL A 141 11.59 24.58 -11.14
C VAL A 141 11.17 23.21 -11.70
N GLY A 142 9.92 22.81 -11.52
CA GLY A 142 9.37 21.58 -12.05
C GLY A 142 8.04 21.20 -11.43
N VAL A 143 7.79 19.90 -11.36
CA VAL A 143 6.58 19.32 -10.80
C VAL A 143 6.91 18.60 -9.50
N THR A 144 6.11 18.86 -8.48
CA THR A 144 6.09 18.06 -7.25
C THR A 144 4.77 17.31 -7.18
N PHE A 145 4.85 15.98 -7.16
CA PHE A 145 3.70 15.10 -6.98
C PHE A 145 3.85 14.36 -5.66
N ILE A 146 2.85 14.47 -4.77
CA ILE A 146 2.78 13.74 -3.51
C ILE A 146 1.69 12.69 -3.66
N ALA A 147 2.07 11.41 -3.63
CA ALA A 147 1.14 10.29 -3.58
C ALA A 147 0.98 9.83 -2.13
N THR A 148 -0.24 9.86 -1.61
CA THR A 148 -0.55 9.33 -0.28
C THR A 148 -1.59 8.23 -0.41
N VAL A 149 -1.28 7.04 0.11
CA VAL A 149 -2.11 5.83 0.00
C VAL A 149 -2.38 5.25 1.38
N THR A 150 -3.61 4.81 1.64
CA THR A 150 -4.00 4.14 2.88
C THR A 150 -4.64 2.77 2.61
N VAL A 151 -4.00 1.69 3.07
CA VAL A 151 -4.49 0.31 2.97
C VAL A 151 -4.67 -0.26 4.38
N GLY A 152 -5.91 -0.51 4.79
CA GLY A 152 -6.22 -0.85 6.18
C GLY A 152 -5.77 0.28 7.12
N ASP A 153 -4.97 -0.05 8.13
CA ASP A 153 -4.40 0.91 9.08
C ASP A 153 -3.03 1.46 8.66
N ILE A 154 -2.56 1.12 7.46
CA ILE A 154 -1.25 1.54 6.95
C ILE A 154 -1.41 2.69 5.97
N THR A 155 -0.82 3.84 6.29
CA THR A 155 -0.64 4.96 5.38
C THR A 155 0.80 5.03 4.90
N GLN A 156 1.00 5.25 3.61
CA GLN A 156 2.30 5.50 2.98
C GLN A 156 2.20 6.75 2.12
N SER A 157 3.23 7.59 2.18
CA SER A 157 3.32 8.79 1.35
C SER A 157 4.70 8.88 0.70
N HIS A 158 4.76 9.34 -0.54
CA HIS A 158 6.01 9.59 -1.24
C HIS A 158 5.90 10.83 -2.12
N THR A 159 6.98 11.61 -2.11
CA THR A 159 7.13 12.83 -2.91
C THR A 159 8.01 12.56 -4.12
N TYR A 160 7.46 12.82 -5.30
CA TYR A 160 8.14 12.74 -6.58
C TYR A 160 8.44 14.16 -7.07
N THR A 161 9.71 14.47 -7.23
CA THR A 161 10.15 15.71 -7.88
C THR A 161 10.53 15.38 -9.32
N ILE A 162 9.79 15.92 -10.27
CA ILE A 162 9.93 15.66 -11.70
C ILE A 162 10.46 16.94 -12.35
N LEU A 163 11.66 16.85 -12.91
CA LEU A 163 12.18 17.90 -13.78
C LEU A 163 11.31 17.93 -15.03
N SER A 164 10.56 19.00 -15.17
CA SER A 164 9.59 19.12 -16.25
C SER A 164 10.20 19.85 -17.44
N ARG A 165 9.82 19.46 -18.66
CA ARG A 165 10.11 20.23 -19.88
C ARG A 165 9.38 21.59 -19.90
N LEU A 166 8.46 21.81 -18.95
CA LEU A 166 7.67 23.01 -18.75
C LEU A 166 8.48 24.28 -18.39
N TYR A 167 9.80 24.18 -18.22
CA TYR A 167 10.66 25.34 -18.04
C TYR A 167 10.77 26.18 -19.32
N THR A 168 10.02 27.28 -19.36
CA THR A 168 10.37 28.44 -20.19
C THR A 168 10.99 29.48 -19.26
N PRO A 169 12.32 29.75 -19.35
CA PRO A 169 12.86 30.94 -18.69
C PRO A 169 12.18 32.16 -19.32
N ALA A 170 11.64 33.04 -18.46
CA ALA A 170 11.20 34.37 -18.84
C ALA A 170 12.38 35.20 -19.39
#